data_AF-A0A850BM71-F1
#
_entry.id   AF-A0A850BM71-F1
#
_cell.length_a   1.000
_cell.length_b   1.000
_cell.length_c   1.000
_cell.angle_alpha   90.00
_cell.angle_beta   90.00
_cell.angle_gamma   90.00
#
_symmetry.space_group_name_H-M   'P 1'
#
loop_
_entity.id
_entity.type
_entity.pdbx_description
1 polymer ?
#
loop_
_entity_poly.entity_id
_entity_poly.type
_entity_poly.pdbx_seq_one_letter_code
_entity_poly.pdbx_strand_id
1 'polypeptide(L)'
;MATKATKNHVLRIREQVLSFGEPAPQVPGPFVASQIQPGSRYELSNGHPVYCMPSGKRGGRSNLVGGEVLETDPSVKSAGVDVGFALQENGLRAPDVSVGDFENEPGWAPGAPPLAVEYADTGQDEGELRKKIAELLAAGTKHLWVVRLVGSPRVEVFEPGKPMRTARPGEDLVAPGILKNPVPVLAMFDRGAAHEATLRNLLQRKGYESLDAVRAEGEARGRAEGEARGRQDVLLGMLAARGLRVAKKAEERIRATIDKATLDGWVLRAITAASVAELFEDKAKQAPRKKAARAKR
;
A
#
# COMPACT_ATOMS: atom_id res chain seq x y z
N MET A 1 -6.82 -52.60 35.76
CA MET A 1 -6.69 -51.76 34.55
C MET A 1 -7.59 -50.54 34.74
N ALA A 2 -7.01 -49.37 35.01
CA ALA A 2 -7.73 -48.10 35.04
C ALA A 2 -6.81 -47.04 34.45
N THR A 3 -7.10 -46.65 33.22
CA THR A 3 -6.37 -45.69 32.41
C THR A 3 -6.56 -44.27 32.95
N LYS A 4 -5.44 -43.58 33.19
CA LYS A 4 -5.36 -42.15 33.50
C LYS A 4 -5.97 -41.33 32.38
N ALA A 5 -6.97 -40.50 32.71
CA ALA A 5 -7.39 -39.38 31.87
C ALA A 5 -6.61 -38.13 32.30
N THR A 6 -5.60 -37.75 31.52
CA THR A 6 -4.92 -36.46 31.62
C THR A 6 -5.89 -35.37 31.15
N LYS A 7 -6.49 -34.63 32.09
CA LYS A 7 -7.29 -33.44 31.77
C LYS A 7 -6.34 -32.28 31.45
N ASN A 8 -6.18 -31.94 30.17
CA ASN A 8 -5.71 -30.63 29.72
C ASN A 8 -6.65 -29.56 30.31
N HIS A 9 -6.20 -28.85 31.35
CA HIS A 9 -6.88 -27.65 31.84
C HIS A 9 -6.49 -26.47 30.95
N VAL A 10 -7.25 -26.25 29.89
CA VAL A 10 -7.33 -24.91 29.27
C VAL A 10 -8.13 -24.04 30.24
N LEU A 11 -7.44 -23.13 30.94
CA LEU A 11 -8.10 -22.18 31.84
C LEU A 11 -8.93 -21.20 31.00
N ARG A 12 -10.25 -21.37 31.05
CA ARG A 12 -11.23 -20.43 30.49
C ARG A 12 -11.35 -19.29 31.50
N ILE A 13 -10.71 -18.15 31.23
CA ILE A 13 -10.89 -16.92 32.03
C ILE A 13 -12.36 -16.51 31.84
N ARG A 14 -13.22 -16.83 32.81
CA ARG A 14 -14.64 -16.45 32.79
C ARG A 14 -14.73 -14.97 33.13
N GLU A 15 -15.45 -14.21 32.31
CA GLU A 15 -15.91 -12.85 32.64
C GLU A 15 -16.79 -12.92 33.90
N GLN A 16 -16.24 -12.50 35.04
CA GLN A 16 -17.05 -12.11 36.18
C GLN A 16 -17.38 -10.62 36.03
N VAL A 17 -18.68 -10.36 36.02
CA VAL A 17 -19.39 -9.08 35.92
C VAL A 17 -18.66 -7.94 36.65
N LEU A 18 -18.27 -6.90 35.91
CA LEU A 18 -17.78 -5.64 36.47
C LEU A 18 -18.88 -4.59 36.38
N SER A 19 -19.29 -4.11 37.55
CA SER A 19 -19.84 -2.77 37.72
C SER A 19 -18.80 -1.73 37.27
N PHE A 20 -19.30 -0.61 36.73
CA PHE A 20 -18.45 0.52 36.34
C PHE A 20 -17.62 1.02 37.53
N GLY A 21 -16.29 0.87 37.47
CA GLY A 21 -15.36 1.56 38.37
C GLY A 21 -14.39 0.70 39.18
N GLU A 22 -14.52 -0.64 39.19
CA GLU A 22 -13.52 -1.50 39.84
C GLU A 22 -12.51 -2.05 38.83
N PRO A 23 -11.20 -2.12 39.18
CA PRO A 23 -10.21 -2.78 38.36
C PRO A 23 -10.59 -4.25 38.17
N ALA A 24 -10.40 -4.79 36.96
CA ALA A 24 -10.62 -6.20 36.69
C ALA A 24 -9.89 -7.05 37.75
N PRO A 25 -10.51 -8.10 38.30
CA PRO A 25 -9.86 -8.93 39.32
C PRO A 25 -8.52 -9.43 38.78
N GLN A 26 -7.44 -9.21 39.54
CA GLN A 26 -6.11 -9.69 39.17
C GLN A 26 -6.15 -11.22 39.09
N VAL A 27 -6.17 -11.76 37.87
CA VAL A 27 -6.11 -13.19 37.65
C VAL A 27 -4.71 -13.66 38.10
N PRO A 28 -4.59 -14.67 38.99
CA PRO A 28 -3.28 -15.11 39.49
C PRO A 28 -2.43 -15.68 38.35
N GLY A 29 -1.29 -15.06 38.08
CA GLY A 29 -0.24 -15.56 37.18
C GLY A 29 0.86 -16.35 37.93
N PRO A 30 1.97 -16.69 37.26
CA PRO A 30 2.31 -16.31 35.89
C PRO A 30 1.69 -17.23 34.82
N PHE A 31 1.30 -16.63 33.69
CA PHE A 31 0.86 -17.29 32.46
C PHE A 31 1.94 -17.29 31.38
N VAL A 32 1.80 -18.18 30.40
CA VAL A 32 2.61 -18.18 29.17
C VAL A 32 1.74 -17.82 27.96
N ALA A 33 2.33 -17.27 26.90
CA ALA A 33 1.60 -16.75 25.74
C ALA A 33 0.68 -17.79 25.08
N SER A 34 1.10 -19.07 25.06
CA SER A 34 0.31 -20.18 24.50
C SER A 34 -0.95 -20.52 25.30
N GLN A 35 -1.07 -20.04 26.55
CA GLN A 35 -2.28 -20.17 27.36
C GLN A 35 -3.32 -19.07 27.07
N ILE A 36 -2.93 -18.01 26.37
CA ILE A 36 -3.83 -16.94 25.95
C ILE A 36 -4.35 -17.26 24.55
N GLN A 37 -5.67 -17.25 24.38
CA GLN A 37 -6.30 -17.53 23.08
C GLN A 37 -6.40 -16.26 22.23
N PRO A 38 -6.19 -16.33 20.91
CA PRO A 38 -6.54 -15.26 19.98
C PRO A 38 -7.98 -14.77 20.21
N GLY A 39 -8.15 -13.44 20.28
CA GLY A 39 -9.42 -12.78 20.62
C GLY A 39 -9.64 -12.55 22.13
N SER A 40 -8.76 -13.04 22.99
CA SER A 40 -8.77 -12.68 24.42
C SER A 40 -8.43 -11.20 24.62
N ARG A 41 -9.02 -10.56 25.63
CA ARG A 41 -8.78 -9.16 25.98
C ARG A 41 -7.57 -8.97 26.89
N TYR A 42 -6.54 -9.81 26.75
CA TYR A 42 -5.38 -9.82 27.62
C TYR A 42 -4.07 -9.87 26.85
N GLU A 43 -3.16 -8.98 27.22
CA GLU A 43 -1.73 -9.08 26.99
C GLU A 43 -1.05 -9.75 28.20
N LEU A 44 0.22 -10.11 28.08
CA LEU A 44 1.07 -10.58 29.17
C LEU A 44 2.34 -9.73 29.30
N SER A 45 2.55 -9.17 30.49
CA SER A 45 3.82 -8.57 30.92
C SER A 45 4.47 -9.49 31.96
N ASN A 46 5.56 -10.15 31.60
CA ASN A 46 6.26 -11.11 32.48
C ASN A 46 5.32 -12.14 33.14
N GLY A 47 4.40 -12.68 32.35
CA GLY A 47 3.39 -13.66 32.76
C GLY A 47 2.20 -13.08 33.53
N HIS A 48 2.15 -11.78 33.76
CA HIS A 48 1.03 -11.13 34.43
C HIS A 48 0.05 -10.56 33.38
N PRO A 49 -1.25 -10.88 33.51
CA PRO A 49 -2.25 -10.43 32.54
C PRO A 49 -2.47 -8.92 32.64
N VAL A 50 -2.45 -8.26 31.50
CA VAL A 50 -2.78 -6.85 31.33
C VAL A 50 -4.09 -6.79 30.55
N TYR A 51 -5.13 -6.22 31.15
CA TYR A 51 -6.45 -6.15 30.52
C TYR A 51 -6.49 -5.07 29.43
N CYS A 52 -6.84 -5.46 28.21
CA CYS A 52 -6.95 -4.57 27.06
C CYS A 52 -8.35 -3.95 26.99
N MET A 53 -8.43 -2.69 27.42
CA MET A 53 -9.67 -1.90 27.35
C MET A 53 -10.06 -1.61 25.89
N PRO A 54 -11.36 -1.47 25.59
CA PRO A 54 -11.78 -1.13 24.24
C PRO A 54 -11.37 0.30 23.90
N SER A 55 -10.98 0.52 22.66
CA SER A 55 -10.64 1.86 22.17
C SER A 55 -11.86 2.79 22.12
N GLY A 56 -11.67 4.04 22.57
CA GLY A 56 -12.64 5.12 22.37
C GLY A 56 -12.74 5.57 20.91
N LYS A 57 -13.75 6.38 20.57
CA LYS A 57 -14.03 6.84 19.19
C LYS A 57 -12.81 7.44 18.48
N ARG A 58 -12.03 8.27 19.18
CA ARG A 58 -10.83 8.91 18.63
C ARG A 58 -9.70 7.92 18.40
N GLY A 59 -9.42 7.07 19.39
CA GLY A 59 -8.41 6.00 19.29
C GLY A 59 -8.71 5.06 18.12
N GLY A 60 -9.92 4.49 18.07
CA GLY A 60 -10.30 3.55 17.01
C GLY A 60 -10.25 4.16 15.60
N ARG A 61 -10.66 5.42 15.44
CA ARG A 61 -10.53 6.12 14.16
C ARG A 61 -9.08 6.40 13.78
N SER A 62 -8.25 6.83 14.73
CA SER A 62 -6.85 7.17 14.46
C SER A 62 -6.04 5.92 14.14
N ASN A 63 -6.30 4.81 14.85
CA ASN A 63 -5.75 3.50 14.57
C ASN A 63 -6.01 3.09 13.11
N LEU A 64 -7.27 3.11 12.66
CA LEU A 64 -7.62 2.80 11.26
C LEU A 64 -6.85 3.68 10.27
N VAL A 65 -6.83 5.00 10.50
CA VAL A 65 -6.25 5.96 9.57
C VAL A 65 -4.72 5.83 9.48
N GLY A 66 -4.01 5.74 10.59
CA GLY A 66 -2.56 5.54 10.55
C GLY A 66 -2.17 4.13 10.10
N GLY A 67 -2.99 3.11 10.41
CA GLY A 67 -2.83 1.75 9.90
C GLY A 67 -2.89 1.69 8.38
N GLU A 68 -3.85 2.38 7.76
CA GLU A 68 -4.00 2.49 6.29
C GLU A 68 -2.74 3.09 5.63
N VAL A 69 -2.21 4.17 6.20
CA VAL A 69 -1.01 4.84 5.66
C VAL A 69 0.20 3.90 5.69
N LEU A 70 0.35 3.14 6.78
CA LEU A 70 1.47 2.22 6.95
C LEU A 70 1.33 0.96 6.10
N GLU A 71 0.15 0.34 6.06
CA GLU A 71 -0.10 -0.87 5.27
C GLU A 71 0.15 -0.65 3.78
N THR A 72 -0.24 0.51 3.27
CA THR A 72 -0.15 0.79 1.85
C THR A 72 1.26 1.13 1.37
N ASP A 73 2.22 1.39 2.27
CA ASP A 73 3.59 1.74 1.87
C ASP A 73 4.19 0.67 0.92
N PRO A 74 4.89 1.06 -0.16
CA PRO A 74 5.37 0.09 -1.16
C PRO A 74 6.39 -0.92 -0.65
N SER A 75 7.11 -0.63 0.44
CA SER A 75 8.05 -1.58 1.07
C SER A 75 7.39 -2.48 2.12
N VAL A 76 6.15 -2.19 2.51
CA VAL A 76 5.44 -2.97 3.52
C VAL A 76 4.86 -4.24 2.91
N LYS A 77 5.24 -5.37 3.52
CA LYS A 77 4.74 -6.71 3.17
C LYS A 77 3.45 -7.04 3.91
N SER A 78 3.42 -6.77 5.21
CA SER A 78 2.29 -7.04 6.08
C SER A 78 2.18 -5.95 7.14
N ALA A 79 0.94 -5.57 7.44
CA ALA A 79 0.60 -4.73 8.57
C ALA A 79 -0.71 -5.24 9.18
N GLY A 80 -0.90 -4.97 10.46
CA GLY A 80 -2.06 -5.47 11.18
C GLY A 80 -2.36 -4.65 12.43
N VAL A 81 -3.62 -4.72 12.83
CA VAL A 81 -4.16 -4.06 14.02
C VAL A 81 -4.30 -5.10 15.12
N ASP A 82 -3.90 -4.75 16.34
CA ASP A 82 -4.00 -5.60 17.52
C ASP A 82 -3.37 -7.00 17.32
N VAL A 83 -2.33 -7.08 16.48
CA VAL A 83 -1.63 -8.35 16.22
C VAL A 83 -0.86 -8.73 17.49
N GLY A 84 -1.19 -9.89 18.07
CA GLY A 84 -0.50 -10.40 19.25
C GLY A 84 0.85 -11.01 18.90
N PHE A 85 1.90 -10.50 19.54
CA PHE A 85 3.27 -10.96 19.43
C PHE A 85 3.72 -11.68 20.68
N ALA A 86 4.04 -12.97 20.55
CA ALA A 86 4.69 -13.75 21.59
C ALA A 86 6.18 -13.37 21.63
N LEU A 87 6.51 -12.34 22.42
CA LEU A 87 7.86 -11.79 22.54
C LEU A 87 8.84 -12.84 23.09
N GLN A 88 8.37 -13.61 24.07
CA GLN A 88 9.03 -14.70 24.77
C GLN A 88 7.96 -15.57 25.46
N GLU A 89 8.35 -16.65 26.14
CA GLU A 89 7.38 -17.60 26.73
C GLU A 89 6.31 -16.93 27.61
N ASN A 90 6.69 -15.96 28.43
CA ASN A 90 5.80 -15.22 29.35
C ASN A 90 5.44 -13.80 28.86
N GLY A 91 5.73 -13.45 27.61
CA GLY A 91 5.50 -12.11 27.06
C GLY A 91 4.57 -12.16 25.85
N LEU A 92 3.45 -11.43 25.91
CA LEU A 92 2.50 -11.29 24.82
C LEU A 92 2.08 -9.83 24.72
N ARG A 93 2.45 -9.13 23.65
CA ARG A 93 2.08 -7.73 23.42
C ARG A 93 1.38 -7.57 22.08
N ALA A 94 0.37 -6.71 22.03
CA ALA A 94 -0.39 -6.42 20.83
C ALA A 94 -0.38 -4.91 20.57
N PRO A 95 0.56 -4.39 19.76
CA PRO A 95 0.53 -2.99 19.37
C PRO A 95 -0.73 -2.64 18.57
N ASP A 96 -1.21 -1.40 18.73
CA ASP A 96 -2.40 -0.92 18.01
C ASP A 96 -2.25 -1.05 16.50
N VAL A 97 -1.05 -0.73 15.98
CA VAL A 97 -0.65 -1.03 14.61
C VAL A 97 0.75 -1.65 14.61
N SER A 98 0.92 -2.73 13.87
CA SER A 98 2.19 -3.41 13.67
C SER A 98 2.52 -3.49 12.18
N VAL A 99 3.77 -3.23 11.81
CA VAL A 99 4.29 -3.39 10.46
C VAL A 99 5.44 -4.37 10.50
N GLY A 100 5.41 -5.38 9.61
CA GLY A 100 6.43 -6.42 9.59
C GLY A 100 6.26 -7.43 8.46
N ASP A 101 6.84 -8.61 8.68
CA ASP A 101 6.81 -9.75 7.78
C ASP A 101 6.17 -10.94 8.51
N PHE A 102 4.92 -10.75 8.94
CA PHE A 102 4.12 -11.81 9.55
C PHE A 102 3.08 -12.31 8.55
N GLU A 103 2.96 -13.63 8.45
CA GLU A 103 2.07 -14.33 7.54
C GLU A 103 0.61 -14.23 8.00
N ASN A 104 -0.32 -14.35 7.06
CA ASN A 104 -1.76 -14.36 7.35
C ASN A 104 -2.20 -15.77 7.77
N GLU A 105 -1.77 -16.19 8.97
CA GLU A 105 -2.03 -17.51 9.53
C GLU A 105 -2.56 -17.45 10.98
N PRO A 106 -3.23 -18.50 11.48
CA PRO A 106 -3.72 -18.53 12.86
C PRO A 106 -2.59 -18.56 13.90
N GLY A 107 -2.75 -17.81 14.99
CA GLY A 107 -1.87 -17.87 16.16
C GLY A 107 -1.25 -16.52 16.51
N TRP A 108 -0.27 -16.54 17.40
CA TRP A 108 0.52 -15.36 17.77
C TRP A 108 1.75 -15.26 16.86
N ALA A 109 2.08 -14.03 16.44
CA ALA A 109 3.31 -13.78 15.71
C ALA A 109 4.51 -13.97 16.66
N PRO A 110 5.61 -14.63 16.24
CA PRO A 110 6.79 -14.78 17.08
C PRO A 110 7.62 -13.49 17.13
N GLY A 111 8.31 -13.26 18.25
CA GLY A 111 9.25 -12.13 18.38
C GLY A 111 8.51 -10.80 18.51
N ALA A 112 8.99 -9.75 17.86
CA ALA A 112 8.38 -8.41 17.88
C ALA A 112 8.33 -7.80 16.46
N PRO A 113 7.35 -6.93 16.17
CA PRO A 113 7.30 -6.27 14.88
C PRO A 113 8.45 -5.26 14.77
N PRO A 114 9.07 -5.11 13.59
CA PRO A 114 10.15 -4.13 13.41
C PRO A 114 9.66 -2.68 13.58
N LEU A 115 8.39 -2.39 13.29
CA LEU A 115 7.73 -1.12 13.61
C LEU A 115 6.41 -1.39 14.34
N ALA A 116 6.27 -0.78 15.53
CA ALA A 116 5.07 -0.79 16.37
C ALA A 116 4.52 0.62 16.55
N VAL A 117 3.20 0.77 16.64
CA VAL A 117 2.52 2.03 16.93
C VAL A 117 1.52 1.84 18.06
N GLU A 118 1.51 2.78 19.00
CA GLU A 118 0.52 2.90 20.07
C GLU A 118 -0.18 4.26 19.95
N TYR A 119 -1.49 4.30 20.16
CA TYR A 119 -2.29 5.51 20.26
C TYR A 119 -2.65 5.76 21.71
N ALA A 120 -2.07 6.81 22.30
CA ALA A 120 -2.34 7.20 23.68
C ALA A 120 -3.35 8.36 23.73
N ASP A 121 -4.54 8.08 24.25
CA ASP A 121 -5.62 9.06 24.48
C ASP A 121 -5.80 9.35 26.00
N THR A 122 -6.86 10.08 26.33
CA THR A 122 -7.24 10.45 27.69
C THR A 122 -7.47 9.17 28.52
N GLY A 123 -6.83 9.10 29.69
CA GLY A 123 -6.92 7.94 30.57
C GLY A 123 -5.91 6.82 30.26
N GLN A 124 -4.97 7.04 29.35
CA GLN A 124 -3.85 6.11 29.13
C GLN A 124 -3.09 5.84 30.43
N ASP A 125 -2.87 4.57 30.74
CA ASP A 125 -1.91 4.17 31.77
C ASP A 125 -0.49 4.35 31.22
N GLU A 126 0.17 5.44 31.64
CA GLU A 126 1.54 5.75 31.25
C GLU A 126 2.57 4.78 31.84
N GLY A 127 2.28 4.18 32.99
CA GLY A 127 3.17 3.21 33.63
C GLY A 127 3.22 1.92 32.81
N GLU A 128 2.04 1.42 32.43
CA GLU A 128 1.95 0.22 31.59
C GLU A 128 2.44 0.46 30.16
N LEU A 129 2.13 1.63 29.58
CA LEU A 129 2.67 2.01 28.27
C LEU A 129 4.20 2.02 28.27
N ARG A 130 4.85 2.57 29.32
CA ARG A 130 6.31 2.55 29.44
C ARG A 130 6.88 1.14 29.51
N LYS A 131 6.22 0.21 30.22
CA LYS A 131 6.64 -1.20 30.24
C LYS A 131 6.51 -1.83 28.85
N LYS A 132 5.37 -1.64 28.18
CA LYS A 132 5.13 -2.17 26.82
C LYS A 132 6.18 -1.68 25.84
N ILE A 133 6.52 -0.39 25.88
CA ILE A 133 7.60 0.19 25.06
C ILE A 133 8.94 -0.50 25.34
N ALA A 134 9.32 -0.65 26.61
CA ALA A 134 10.58 -1.28 26.98
C ALA A 134 10.65 -2.75 26.54
N GLU A 135 9.57 -3.50 26.72
CA GLU A 135 9.49 -4.92 26.34
C GLU A 135 9.55 -5.12 24.81
N LEU A 136 8.83 -4.31 24.03
CA LEU A 136 8.88 -4.37 22.56
C LEU A 136 10.27 -4.02 22.02
N LEU A 137 10.91 -2.96 22.54
CA LEU A 137 12.27 -2.58 22.15
C LEU A 137 13.28 -3.67 22.53
N ALA A 138 13.15 -4.27 23.73
CA ALA A 138 14.02 -5.37 24.17
C ALA A 138 13.83 -6.63 23.32
N ALA A 139 12.62 -6.88 22.82
CA ALA A 139 12.27 -8.00 21.96
C ALA A 139 12.63 -7.77 20.47
N GLY A 140 13.18 -6.61 20.11
CA GLY A 140 13.74 -6.35 18.78
C GLY A 140 12.98 -5.38 17.89
N THR A 141 11.93 -4.71 18.40
CA THR A 141 11.29 -3.59 17.68
C THR A 141 12.31 -2.48 17.43
N LYS A 142 12.44 -2.05 16.16
CA LYS A 142 13.43 -1.05 15.73
C LYS A 142 12.90 0.37 15.86
N HIS A 143 11.61 0.55 15.60
CA HIS A 143 10.91 1.81 15.74
C HIS A 143 9.60 1.58 16.50
N LEU A 144 9.37 2.35 17.56
CA LEU A 144 8.08 2.38 18.24
C LEU A 144 7.58 3.81 18.28
N TRP A 145 6.38 4.03 17.76
CA TRP A 145 5.75 5.35 17.68
C TRP A 145 4.56 5.43 18.62
N VAL A 146 4.60 6.36 19.57
CA VAL A 146 3.43 6.67 20.41
C VAL A 146 2.76 7.92 19.88
N VAL A 147 1.59 7.75 19.28
CA VAL A 147 0.75 8.84 18.76
C VAL A 147 -0.06 9.41 19.91
N ARG A 148 0.27 10.64 20.31
CA ARG A 148 -0.35 11.32 21.46
C ARG A 148 -1.57 12.10 21.00
N LEU A 149 -2.77 11.56 21.28
CA LEU A 149 -4.06 12.16 20.91
C LEU A 149 -4.50 13.26 21.88
N VAL A 150 -3.81 13.42 23.01
CA VAL A 150 -4.06 14.45 24.03
C VAL A 150 -2.97 15.52 24.02
N GLY A 151 -3.42 16.76 24.19
CA GLY A 151 -2.56 17.95 24.15
C GLY A 151 -2.20 18.33 22.72
N SER A 152 -1.05 18.97 22.54
CA SER A 152 -0.54 19.28 21.20
C SER A 152 -0.27 17.97 20.43
N PRO A 153 -0.84 17.78 19.22
CA PRO A 153 -0.62 16.60 18.41
C PRO A 153 0.87 16.37 18.19
N ARG A 154 1.34 15.17 18.51
CA ARG A 154 2.75 14.79 18.38
C ARG A 154 2.88 13.27 18.37
N VAL A 155 3.98 12.80 17.82
CA VAL A 155 4.38 11.40 17.90
C VAL A 155 5.69 11.32 18.67
N GLU A 156 5.71 10.53 19.73
CA GLU A 156 6.92 10.20 20.46
C GLU A 156 7.56 8.99 19.77
N VAL A 157 8.79 9.15 19.29
CA VAL A 157 9.54 8.16 18.54
C VAL A 157 10.59 7.55 19.47
N PHE A 158 10.51 6.24 19.61
CA PHE A 158 11.42 5.43 20.40
C PHE A 158 12.22 4.50 19.48
N GLU A 159 13.53 4.45 19.71
CA GLU A 159 14.46 3.60 18.99
C GLU A 159 15.45 2.97 19.99
N PRO A 160 15.92 1.74 19.77
CA PRO A 160 16.88 1.09 20.66
C PRO A 160 18.14 1.94 20.90
N GLY A 161 18.49 2.15 22.17
CA GLY A 161 19.71 2.87 22.57
C GLY A 161 19.71 4.38 22.30
N LYS A 162 18.59 4.97 21.84
CA LYS A 162 18.47 6.41 21.61
C LYS A 162 17.52 7.07 22.62
N PRO A 163 17.74 8.36 22.96
CA PRO A 163 16.75 9.11 23.71
C PRO A 163 15.46 9.26 22.88
N MET A 164 14.31 9.29 23.56
CA MET A 164 13.02 9.53 22.91
C MET A 164 13.04 10.88 22.20
N ARG A 165 12.52 10.91 20.97
CA ARG A 165 12.36 12.12 20.16
C ARG A 165 10.88 12.43 19.99
N THR A 166 10.51 13.69 20.10
CA THR A 166 9.17 14.16 19.73
C THR A 166 9.17 14.63 18.28
N ALA A 167 8.22 14.13 17.49
CA ALA A 167 7.91 14.61 16.14
C ALA A 167 6.58 15.38 16.13
N ARG A 168 6.51 16.50 15.42
CA ARG A 168 5.34 17.40 15.39
C ARG A 168 4.72 17.52 13.99
N PRO A 169 3.44 17.93 13.87
CA PRO A 169 2.85 18.27 12.57
C PRO A 169 3.74 19.24 11.78
N GLY A 170 3.97 18.94 10.50
CA GLY A 170 4.95 19.62 9.65
C GLY A 170 6.29 18.88 9.53
N GLU A 171 6.52 17.88 10.38
CA GLU A 171 7.65 16.95 10.28
C GLU A 171 7.18 15.57 9.78
N ASP A 172 8.15 14.75 9.40
CA ASP A 172 7.94 13.38 8.94
C ASP A 172 8.45 12.35 9.95
N LEU A 173 7.76 11.22 9.96
CA LEU A 173 8.17 9.97 10.61
C LEU A 173 8.86 9.10 9.56
N VAL A 174 9.99 8.52 9.95
CA VAL A 174 10.77 7.63 9.09
C VAL A 174 11.11 6.35 9.85
N ALA A 175 11.11 5.24 9.12
CA ALA A 175 11.54 3.94 9.61
C ALA A 175 12.38 3.25 8.53
N PRO A 176 13.67 3.63 8.39
CA PRO A 176 14.53 3.17 7.30
C PRO A 176 14.63 1.64 7.26
N GLY A 177 14.48 1.07 6.06
CA GLY A 177 14.49 -0.39 5.86
C GLY A 177 13.20 -1.09 6.26
N ILE A 178 12.17 -0.36 6.69
CA ILE A 178 10.81 -0.85 6.97
C ILE A 178 9.82 -0.16 6.05
N LEU A 179 9.84 1.17 6.03
CA LEU A 179 9.01 1.99 5.14
C LEU A 179 9.86 2.54 4.00
N LYS A 180 9.29 2.55 2.79
CA LYS A 180 9.88 3.25 1.64
C LYS A 180 9.76 4.75 1.83
N ASN A 181 8.60 5.18 2.30
CA ASN A 181 8.20 6.56 2.29
C ASN A 181 8.22 7.18 3.70
N PRO A 182 8.57 8.48 3.82
CA PRO A 182 8.26 9.23 5.03
C PRO A 182 6.73 9.31 5.22
N VAL A 183 6.30 9.28 6.48
CA VAL A 183 4.92 9.44 6.90
C VAL A 183 4.78 10.81 7.58
N PRO A 184 4.03 11.76 6.99
CA PRO A 184 3.79 13.04 7.65
C PRO A 184 3.17 12.82 9.03
N VAL A 185 3.67 13.48 10.08
CA VAL A 185 3.13 13.32 11.44
C VAL A 185 1.62 13.58 11.46
N LEU A 186 1.15 14.54 10.67
CA LEU A 186 -0.28 14.87 10.55
C LEU A 186 -1.13 13.70 10.03
N ALA A 187 -0.57 12.81 9.20
CA ALA A 187 -1.28 11.64 8.67
C ALA A 187 -1.65 10.61 9.75
N MET A 188 -1.01 10.65 10.93
CA MET A 188 -1.39 9.81 12.07
C MET A 188 -2.62 10.33 12.83
N PHE A 189 -3.15 11.49 12.47
CA PHE A 189 -4.27 12.14 13.14
C PHE A 189 -5.39 12.56 12.17
N ASP A 190 -5.00 13.15 11.05
CA ASP A 190 -5.90 13.75 10.08
C ASP A 190 -6.15 12.80 8.89
N ARG A 191 -7.42 12.67 8.54
CA ARG A 191 -7.86 11.78 7.46
C ARG A 191 -7.45 12.28 6.08
N GLY A 192 -7.44 13.59 5.84
CA GLY A 192 -7.02 14.14 4.56
C GLY A 192 -5.54 13.88 4.32
N ALA A 193 -4.71 14.22 5.30
CA ALA A 193 -3.27 13.95 5.25
C ALA A 193 -2.95 12.45 5.07
N ALA A 194 -3.71 11.58 5.75
CA ALA A 194 -3.59 10.14 5.59
C ALA A 194 -3.96 9.67 4.18
N HIS A 195 -5.11 10.08 3.65
CA HIS A 195 -5.53 9.69 2.30
C HIS A 195 -4.55 10.17 1.22
N GLU A 196 -3.93 11.35 1.37
CA GLU A 196 -2.88 11.82 0.45
C GLU A 196 -1.64 10.92 0.51
N ALA A 197 -1.21 10.53 1.71
CA ALA A 197 -0.11 9.58 1.90
C ALA A 197 -0.45 8.20 1.31
N THR A 198 -1.66 7.69 1.58
CA THR A 198 -2.18 6.44 1.02
C THR A 198 -2.24 6.48 -0.51
N LEU A 199 -2.77 7.55 -1.10
CA LEU A 199 -2.87 7.69 -2.56
C LEU A 199 -1.49 7.60 -3.20
N ARG A 200 -0.52 8.35 -2.68
CA ARG A 200 0.88 8.29 -3.14
C ARG A 200 1.45 6.87 -3.02
N ASN A 201 1.23 6.21 -1.89
CA ASN A 201 1.69 4.85 -1.65
C ASN A 201 1.10 3.86 -2.68
N LEU A 202 -0.22 3.90 -2.91
CA LEU A 202 -0.91 3.04 -3.86
C LEU A 202 -0.49 3.29 -5.31
N LEU A 203 -0.26 4.55 -5.68
CA LEU A 203 0.29 4.90 -7.00
C LEU A 203 1.67 4.28 -7.21
N GLN A 204 2.55 4.39 -6.21
CA GLN A 204 3.90 3.82 -6.28
C GLN A 204 3.87 2.29 -6.36
N ARG A 205 2.92 1.63 -5.68
CA ARG A 205 2.69 0.17 -5.84
C ARG A 205 2.23 -0.20 -7.25
N LYS A 206 1.60 0.73 -7.98
CA LYS A 206 1.23 0.56 -9.39
C LYS A 206 2.31 1.01 -10.38
N GLY A 207 3.47 1.43 -9.90
CA GLY A 207 4.58 1.88 -10.74
C GLY A 207 4.51 3.36 -11.14
N TYR A 208 3.63 4.15 -10.53
CA TYR A 208 3.53 5.59 -10.76
C TYR A 208 4.10 6.37 -9.58
N GLU A 209 4.96 7.34 -9.86
CA GLU A 209 5.53 8.21 -8.82
C GLU A 209 4.47 9.13 -8.19
N SER A 210 3.50 9.60 -8.99
CA SER A 210 2.45 10.54 -8.56
C SER A 210 1.22 10.50 -9.47
N LEU A 211 0.15 11.17 -9.04
CA LEU A 211 -1.06 11.33 -9.86
C LEU A 211 -0.77 12.17 -11.12
N ASP A 212 0.18 13.10 -11.05
CA ASP A 212 0.58 13.90 -12.20
C ASP A 212 1.34 13.07 -13.22
N ALA A 213 2.10 12.06 -12.80
CA ALA A 213 2.69 11.09 -13.72
C ALA A 213 1.61 10.32 -14.51
N VAL A 214 0.55 9.87 -13.83
CA VAL A 214 -0.60 9.21 -14.47
C VAL A 214 -1.29 10.15 -15.47
N ARG A 215 -1.52 11.42 -15.07
CA ARG A 215 -2.14 12.43 -15.94
C ARG A 215 -1.28 12.73 -17.16
N ALA A 216 0.03 12.90 -16.98
CA ALA A 216 0.96 13.18 -18.06
C ALA A 216 1.00 12.05 -19.10
N GLU A 217 1.02 10.79 -18.66
CA GLU A 217 0.93 9.63 -19.57
C GLU A 217 -0.41 9.61 -20.31
N GLY A 218 -1.52 9.80 -19.59
CA GLY A 218 -2.86 9.85 -20.16
C GLY A 218 -3.01 10.95 -21.21
N GLU A 219 -2.49 12.14 -20.94
CA GLU A 219 -2.47 13.25 -21.87
C GLU A 219 -1.61 12.96 -23.11
N ALA A 220 -0.41 12.40 -22.92
CA ALA A 220 0.48 12.05 -24.03
C ALA A 220 -0.20 11.03 -24.96
N ARG A 221 -0.83 10.00 -24.38
CA ARG A 221 -1.60 9.00 -25.12
C ARG A 221 -2.80 9.63 -25.83
N GLY A 222 -3.58 10.45 -25.12
CA GLY A 222 -4.74 11.14 -25.69
C GLY A 222 -4.38 12.07 -26.86
N ARG A 223 -3.27 12.81 -26.74
CA ARG A 223 -2.74 13.63 -27.84
C ARG A 223 -2.35 12.79 -29.06
N ALA A 224 -1.62 11.69 -28.84
CA ALA A 224 -1.22 10.79 -29.93
C ALA A 224 -2.44 10.16 -30.65
N GLU A 225 -3.42 9.67 -29.88
CA GLU A 225 -4.66 9.11 -30.43
C GLU A 225 -5.49 10.16 -31.19
N GLY A 226 -5.58 11.39 -30.65
CA GLY A 226 -6.26 12.51 -31.29
C GLY A 226 -5.58 12.94 -32.60
N GLU A 227 -4.25 13.03 -32.61
CA GLU A 227 -3.46 13.34 -33.81
C GLU A 227 -3.61 12.28 -34.91
N ALA A 228 -3.64 11.00 -34.53
CA ALA A 228 -3.88 9.91 -35.48
C ALA A 228 -5.30 9.98 -36.04
N ARG A 229 -6.32 10.14 -35.18
CA ARG A 229 -7.72 10.26 -35.60
C ARG A 229 -7.93 11.44 -36.55
N GLY A 230 -7.38 12.61 -36.23
CA GLY A 230 -7.47 13.78 -37.09
C GLY A 230 -6.89 13.53 -38.49
N ARG A 231 -5.75 12.84 -38.58
CA ARG A 231 -5.16 12.43 -39.87
C ARG A 231 -6.02 11.43 -40.63
N GLN A 232 -6.59 10.45 -39.94
CA GLN A 232 -7.50 9.47 -40.53
C GLN A 232 -8.74 10.16 -41.12
N ASP A 233 -9.33 11.09 -40.38
CA ASP A 233 -10.52 11.84 -40.81
C ASP A 233 -10.20 12.76 -41.99
N VAL A 234 -9.05 13.45 -41.96
CA VAL A 234 -8.55 14.24 -43.11
C VAL A 234 -8.35 13.35 -44.34
N LEU A 235 -7.68 12.20 -44.18
CA LEU A 235 -7.43 11.26 -45.27
C LEU A 235 -8.74 10.73 -45.88
N LEU A 236 -9.68 10.28 -45.05
CA LEU A 236 -10.98 9.81 -45.52
C LEU A 236 -11.78 10.92 -46.22
N GLY A 237 -11.75 12.14 -45.65
CA GLY A 237 -12.36 13.32 -46.27
C GLY A 237 -11.77 13.67 -47.63
N MET A 238 -10.44 13.60 -47.78
CA MET A 238 -9.76 13.81 -49.06
C MET A 238 -10.13 12.76 -50.10
N LEU A 239 -10.15 11.48 -49.73
CA LEU A 239 -10.55 10.40 -50.64
C LEU A 239 -11.99 10.60 -51.12
N ALA A 240 -12.91 10.97 -50.21
CA ALA A 240 -14.29 11.26 -50.55
C ALA A 240 -14.42 12.48 -51.48
N ALA A 241 -13.72 13.58 -51.19
CA ALA A 241 -13.73 14.79 -52.02
C ALA A 241 -13.18 14.53 -53.44
N ARG A 242 -12.23 13.59 -53.58
CA ARG A 242 -11.71 13.15 -54.89
C ARG A 242 -12.61 12.13 -55.60
N GLY A 243 -13.75 11.75 -55.01
CA GLY A 243 -14.66 10.76 -55.56
C GLY A 243 -14.10 9.32 -55.56
N LEU A 244 -13.05 9.05 -54.76
CA LEU A 244 -12.46 7.72 -54.67
C LEU A 244 -13.29 6.86 -53.71
N ARG A 245 -13.91 5.80 -54.23
CA ARG A 245 -14.69 4.86 -53.41
C ARG A 245 -13.78 4.13 -52.41
N VAL A 246 -13.97 4.39 -51.12
CA VAL A 246 -13.29 3.68 -50.04
C VAL A 246 -14.09 2.42 -49.68
N ALA A 247 -13.52 1.25 -49.95
CA ALA A 247 -14.11 -0.01 -49.50
C ALA A 247 -13.99 -0.13 -47.97
N LYS A 248 -14.95 -0.82 -47.32
CA LYS A 248 -14.98 -1.01 -45.86
C LYS A 248 -13.64 -1.46 -45.26
N LYS A 249 -12.99 -2.45 -45.90
CA LYS A 249 -11.67 -2.96 -45.50
C LYS A 249 -10.57 -1.89 -45.52
N ALA A 250 -10.62 -0.96 -46.48
CA ALA A 250 -9.66 0.14 -46.56
C ALA A 250 -9.92 1.20 -45.48
N GLU A 251 -11.19 1.52 -45.21
CA GLU A 251 -11.56 2.41 -44.10
C GLU A 251 -11.13 1.82 -42.75
N GLU A 252 -11.41 0.54 -42.49
CA GLU A 252 -10.98 -0.15 -41.28
C GLU A 252 -9.46 -0.12 -41.12
N ARG A 253 -8.71 -0.35 -42.20
CA ARG A 253 -7.25 -0.24 -42.19
C ARG A 253 -6.78 1.18 -41.84
N ILE A 254 -7.40 2.21 -42.40
CA ILE A 254 -7.07 3.60 -42.09
C ILE A 254 -7.35 3.88 -40.61
N ARG A 255 -8.54 3.53 -40.11
CA ARG A 255 -8.95 3.77 -38.72
C ARG A 255 -8.13 2.99 -37.70
N ALA A 256 -7.64 1.81 -38.05
CA ALA A 256 -6.76 1.01 -37.19
C ALA A 256 -5.31 1.50 -37.16
N THR A 257 -4.90 2.36 -38.10
CA THR A 257 -3.51 2.82 -38.19
C THR A 257 -3.29 4.02 -37.29
N ILE A 258 -2.47 3.88 -36.25
CA ILE A 258 -2.11 4.96 -35.32
C ILE A 258 -0.76 5.61 -35.62
N ASP A 259 0.06 4.97 -36.48
CA ASP A 259 1.38 5.49 -36.82
C ASP A 259 1.27 6.77 -37.66
N LYS A 260 1.76 7.86 -37.07
CA LYS A 260 1.71 9.21 -37.64
C LYS A 260 2.38 9.29 -39.01
N ALA A 261 3.57 8.70 -39.16
CA ALA A 261 4.33 8.76 -40.39
C ALA A 261 3.64 8.00 -41.54
N THR A 262 3.06 6.84 -41.24
CA THR A 262 2.25 6.08 -42.20
C THR A 262 1.04 6.87 -42.65
N LEU A 263 0.29 7.48 -41.72
CA LEU A 263 -0.87 8.30 -42.04
C LEU A 263 -0.49 9.54 -42.85
N ASP A 264 0.58 10.25 -42.48
CA ASP A 264 1.08 11.40 -43.25
C ASP A 264 1.50 11.00 -44.68
N GLY A 265 2.18 9.87 -44.83
CA GLY A 265 2.52 9.31 -46.14
C GLY A 265 1.29 8.91 -46.97
N TRP A 266 0.21 8.47 -46.33
CA TRP A 266 -1.07 8.23 -47.00
C TRP A 266 -1.75 9.54 -47.38
N VAL A 267 -1.81 10.53 -46.50
CA VAL A 267 -2.36 11.86 -46.81
C VAL A 267 -1.69 12.48 -48.04
N LEU A 268 -0.36 12.43 -48.13
CA LEU A 268 0.38 12.94 -49.29
C LEU A 268 0.08 12.14 -50.57
N ARG A 269 0.05 10.80 -50.50
CA ARG A 269 -0.29 9.95 -51.66
C ARG A 269 -1.73 10.18 -52.12
N ALA A 270 -2.64 10.46 -51.19
CA ALA A 270 -4.04 10.73 -51.48
C ALA A 270 -4.26 12.02 -52.29
N ILE A 271 -3.25 12.86 -52.51
CA ILE A 271 -3.33 14.02 -53.41
C ILE A 271 -3.36 13.59 -54.87
N THR A 272 -2.55 12.61 -55.25
CA THR A 272 -2.35 12.22 -56.67
C THR A 272 -2.83 10.81 -57.01
N ALA A 273 -3.06 9.94 -56.02
CA ALA A 273 -3.45 8.55 -56.25
C ALA A 273 -4.70 8.43 -57.14
N ALA A 274 -4.70 7.54 -58.14
CA ALA A 274 -5.87 7.31 -58.99
C ALA A 274 -6.87 6.31 -58.36
N SER A 275 -6.45 5.60 -57.31
CA SER A 275 -7.29 4.66 -56.57
C SER A 275 -6.89 4.56 -55.08
N VAL A 276 -7.78 4.03 -54.24
CA VAL A 276 -7.47 3.75 -52.82
C VAL A 276 -6.41 2.66 -52.67
N ALA A 277 -6.22 1.78 -53.65
CA ALA A 277 -5.19 0.74 -53.60
C ALA A 277 -3.77 1.35 -53.62
N GLU A 278 -3.54 2.34 -54.49
CA GLU A 278 -2.26 3.06 -54.62
C GLU A 278 -1.82 3.78 -53.34
N LEU A 279 -2.78 4.10 -52.47
CA LEU A 279 -2.52 4.68 -51.15
C LEU A 279 -1.61 3.78 -50.32
N PHE A 280 -1.85 2.47 -50.41
CA PHE A 280 -1.22 1.46 -49.57
C PHE A 280 0.04 0.85 -50.18
N GLU A 281 0.44 1.28 -51.38
CA GLU A 281 1.62 0.77 -52.06
C GLU A 281 2.89 1.46 -51.56
N ASP A 282 3.84 0.69 -51.03
CA ASP A 282 5.16 1.18 -50.63
C ASP A 282 6.03 1.44 -51.88
N LYS A 283 6.06 2.69 -52.34
CA LYS A 283 6.95 3.11 -53.44
C LYS A 283 8.45 2.99 -53.08
N ALA A 284 8.81 2.85 -51.80
CA ALA A 284 10.19 2.62 -51.36
C ALA A 284 10.77 1.25 -51.76
N LYS A 285 9.95 0.28 -52.19
CA LYS A 285 10.41 -1.05 -52.67
C LYS A 285 10.49 -1.17 -54.20
N GLN A 286 10.20 -0.10 -54.94
CA GLN A 286 10.20 -0.10 -56.41
C GLN A 286 11.36 0.74 -57.00
N ALA A 287 12.61 0.46 -56.63
CA ALA A 287 13.76 0.90 -57.42
C ALA A 287 13.99 -0.10 -58.57
N PRO A 288 14.25 0.34 -59.82
CA PRO A 288 14.36 -0.57 -60.95
C PRO A 288 15.63 -1.43 -60.83
N ARG A 289 15.47 -2.76 -60.81
CA ARG A 289 16.58 -3.70 -61.03
C ARG A 289 17.21 -3.39 -62.39
N LYS A 290 18.39 -2.75 -62.41
CA LYS A 290 19.17 -2.57 -63.64
C LYS A 290 19.38 -3.94 -64.29
N LYS A 291 18.85 -4.12 -65.51
CA LYS A 291 19.15 -5.29 -66.34
C LYS A 291 20.64 -5.30 -66.61
N ALA A 292 21.37 -6.28 -66.07
CA ALA A 292 22.74 -6.55 -66.47
C ALA A 292 22.72 -7.02 -67.93
N ALA A 293 23.29 -6.19 -68.81
CA ALA A 293 23.53 -6.55 -70.19
C ALA A 293 24.61 -7.64 -70.26
N ARG A 294 24.40 -8.54 -71.21
CA ARG A 294 25.22 -9.71 -71.57
C ARG A 294 26.49 -9.28 -72.32
N ALA A 295 27.64 -9.81 -71.92
CA ALA A 295 28.82 -10.04 -72.78
C ALA A 295 29.23 -11.50 -72.49
N LYS A 296 29.08 -12.51 -73.35
CA LYS A 296 29.53 -12.77 -74.73
C LYS A 296 31.04 -12.54 -74.95
N ARG A 297 31.72 -13.70 -74.97
CA ARG A 297 33.07 -14.06 -75.43
C ARG A 297 34.19 -13.86 -74.41
#